data_AF-A0A943JK55-F1
#
_entry.id   AF-A0A943JK55-F1
#
_cell.length_a   1.000
_cell.length_b   1.000
_cell.length_c   1.000
_cell.angle_alpha   90.00
_cell.angle_beta   90.00
_cell.angle_gamma   90.00
#
_symmetry.space_group_name_H-M   'P 1'
#
loop_
_entity.id
_entity.type
_entity.pdbx_description
1 polymer ?
#
loop_
_entity_poly.entity_id
_entity_poly.type
_entity_poly.pdbx_seq_one_letter_code
_entity_poly.pdbx_strand_id
1 'polypeptide(L)'
;MKKQYSVLKENSNKDGVILENKKGYKVKPKNKVFYEGIKVNEVTIVDEKMIQKVIKRKIKTQLNKYLRIVESDDEDGARIALDDLSRYRKKIGKKYKKYLQEEYISLIRKKMGIIEQELKKKVKQIDEEKETHHTR
;
A
#
# COMPACT_ATOMS: atom_id res chain seq x y z
N MET A 1 26.77 15.17 17.57
CA MET A 1 26.69 13.73 17.27
C MET A 1 25.26 13.24 17.42
N LYS A 2 24.70 12.48 16.47
CA LYS A 2 23.39 11.83 16.62
C LYS A 2 23.54 10.61 17.53
N LYS A 3 22.83 10.58 18.65
CA LYS A 3 22.80 9.40 19.55
C LYS A 3 21.99 8.29 18.88
N GLN A 4 22.58 7.10 18.74
CA GLN A 4 21.94 5.90 18.21
C GLN A 4 21.80 4.89 19.34
N TYR A 5 20.59 4.39 19.56
CA TYR A 5 20.28 3.41 20.59
C TYR A 5 19.89 2.09 19.92
N SER A 6 20.48 0.98 20.34
CA SER A 6 20.20 -0.38 19.85
C SER A 6 19.78 -1.27 21.01
N VAL A 7 18.57 -1.86 20.90
CA VAL A 7 18.06 -2.83 21.88
C VAL A 7 18.40 -4.23 21.36
N LEU A 8 19.28 -4.94 22.05
CA LEU A 8 19.56 -6.35 21.82
C LEU A 8 18.69 -7.17 22.77
N LYS A 9 17.90 -8.11 22.23
CA LYS A 9 17.10 -9.02 23.03
C LYS A 9 17.96 -10.23 23.37
N GLU A 10 18.28 -10.44 24.65
CA GLU A 10 19.21 -11.50 25.13
C GLU A 10 18.74 -12.94 24.84
N ASN A 11 17.50 -13.15 24.40
CA ASN A 11 16.89 -14.50 24.38
C ASN A 11 16.52 -15.03 22.99
N SER A 12 17.34 -14.77 21.97
CA SER A 12 17.26 -15.54 20.73
C SER A 12 18.65 -15.88 20.23
N ASN A 13 19.04 -17.14 20.42
CA ASN A 13 20.06 -17.79 19.60
C ASN A 13 19.75 -17.52 18.12
N LYS A 14 20.45 -16.53 17.53
CA LYS A 14 20.86 -16.37 16.12
C LYS A 14 21.21 -14.91 15.84
N ASP A 15 22.50 -14.72 15.60
CA ASP A 15 23.13 -13.67 14.80
C ASP A 15 22.77 -12.23 15.14
N GLY A 16 23.65 -11.58 15.91
CA GLY A 16 23.68 -10.13 16.02
C GLY A 16 23.80 -9.51 14.62
N VAL A 17 22.72 -8.92 14.12
CA VAL A 17 22.73 -8.27 12.80
C VAL A 17 23.45 -6.94 12.94
N ILE A 18 24.69 -6.87 12.45
CA ILE A 18 25.38 -5.61 12.23
C ILE A 18 24.57 -4.80 11.21
N LEU A 19 24.01 -3.67 11.68
CA LEU A 19 23.12 -2.78 10.90
C LEU A 19 23.90 -1.85 9.96
N GLU A 20 25.24 -1.85 10.03
CA GLU A 20 26.07 -1.01 9.19
C GLU A 20 25.83 -1.36 7.72
N ASN A 21 25.35 -0.37 6.96
CA ASN A 21 25.18 -0.38 5.51
C ASN A 21 24.05 -1.24 4.89
N LYS A 22 23.11 -1.81 5.65
CA LYS A 22 21.99 -2.54 5.04
C LYS A 22 20.87 -1.62 4.52
N LYS A 23 20.58 -1.71 3.20
CA LYS A 23 19.45 -1.01 2.54
C LYS A 23 18.10 -1.62 2.94
N GLY A 24 17.47 -1.09 3.99
CA GLY A 24 16.16 -1.54 4.46
C GLY A 24 14.94 -0.83 3.83
N TYR A 25 13.75 -1.31 4.17
CA TYR A 25 12.49 -0.66 3.84
C TYR A 25 12.05 0.28 4.96
N LYS A 26 12.00 1.58 4.65
CA LYS A 26 11.58 2.63 5.58
C LYS A 26 10.06 2.67 5.73
N VAL A 27 9.61 2.65 6.98
CA VAL A 27 8.20 2.76 7.39
C VAL A 27 8.06 3.90 8.38
N LYS A 28 7.15 4.82 8.10
CA LYS A 28 6.72 5.82 9.08
C LYS A 28 5.57 5.26 9.92
N PRO A 29 5.75 5.05 11.24
CA PRO A 29 4.65 4.65 12.12
C PRO A 29 3.64 5.81 12.23
N LYS A 30 2.38 5.47 12.50
CA LYS A 30 1.30 6.47 12.57
C LYS A 30 1.16 7.12 13.95
N ASN A 31 1.77 6.54 14.99
CA ASN A 31 1.74 7.04 16.38
C ASN A 31 0.34 7.48 16.84
N LYS A 32 -0.69 6.67 16.52
CA LYS A 32 -2.10 6.98 16.79
C LYS A 32 -2.52 6.73 18.25
N VAL A 33 -1.73 5.94 18.98
CA VAL A 33 -1.97 5.63 20.38
C VAL A 33 -1.07 6.54 21.19
N PHE A 34 -1.67 7.28 22.13
CA PHE A 34 -0.92 8.10 23.06
C PHE A 34 -0.01 7.21 23.91
N TYR A 35 1.25 7.59 24.02
CA TYR A 35 2.25 6.88 24.79
C TYR A 35 3.25 7.91 25.32
N GLU A 36 3.48 7.90 26.63
CA GLU A 36 4.34 8.87 27.31
C GLU A 36 5.84 8.66 27.03
N GLY A 37 6.22 7.50 26.49
CA GLY A 37 7.61 7.17 26.18
C GLY A 37 8.07 7.59 24.77
N ILE A 38 8.93 6.77 24.17
CA ILE A 38 9.63 7.13 22.92
C ILE A 38 8.67 7.15 21.72
N LYS A 39 8.51 8.34 21.12
CA LYS A 39 7.82 8.52 19.84
C LYS A 39 8.76 8.21 18.68
N VAL A 40 8.55 7.07 18.04
CA VAL A 40 9.35 6.64 16.89
C VAL A 40 8.89 7.39 15.63
N ASN A 41 9.82 8.04 14.92
CA ASN A 41 9.50 8.79 13.70
C ASN A 41 9.67 7.96 12.42
N GLU A 42 10.61 7.01 12.42
CA GLU A 42 10.92 6.15 11.28
C GLU A 42 11.43 4.80 11.79
N VAL A 43 10.96 3.72 11.15
CA VAL A 43 11.43 2.35 11.37
C VAL A 43 12.01 1.86 10.05
N THR A 44 13.23 1.35 10.07
CA THR A 44 13.84 0.71 8.90
C THR A 44 13.83 -0.80 9.11
N ILE A 45 13.07 -1.50 8.27
CA ILE A 45 13.00 -2.97 8.30
C ILE A 45 14.10 -3.51 7.39
N VAL A 46 14.94 -4.40 7.92
CA VAL A 46 16.06 -4.99 7.18
C VAL A 46 15.77 -6.44 6.76
N ASP A 47 14.98 -7.18 7.54
CA ASP A 47 14.58 -8.55 7.20
C ASP A 47 13.67 -8.60 5.97
N GLU A 48 14.13 -9.26 4.91
CA GLU A 48 13.42 -9.38 3.63
C GLU A 48 12.04 -10.04 3.78
N LYS A 49 11.92 -11.06 4.63
CA LYS A 49 10.64 -11.75 4.87
C LYS A 49 9.63 -10.81 5.51
N MET A 50 10.07 -10.01 6.50
CA MET A 50 9.24 -8.99 7.11
C MET A 50 8.88 -7.87 6.12
N ILE A 51 9.83 -7.39 5.31
CA ILE A 51 9.56 -6.39 4.27
C ILE A 51 8.46 -6.87 3.32
N GLN A 52 8.57 -8.12 2.83
CA GLN A 52 7.57 -8.75 1.99
C GLN A 52 6.20 -8.77 2.64
N LYS A 53 6.09 -9.27 3.87
CA LYS A 53 4.82 -9.33 4.61
C LYS A 53 4.18 -7.93 4.76
N VAL A 54 4.97 -6.92 5.11
CA VAL A 54 4.51 -5.54 5.27
C VAL A 54 4.00 -4.96 3.95
N ILE A 55 4.75 -5.15 2.86
CA ILE A 55 4.34 -4.67 1.54
C ILE A 55 3.07 -5.39 1.05
N LYS A 56 3.01 -6.73 1.16
CA LYS A 56 1.83 -7.52 0.81
C LYS A 56 0.59 -7.04 1.58
N ARG A 57 0.72 -6.78 2.89
CA ARG A 57 -0.38 -6.23 3.70
C ARG A 57 -0.80 -4.83 3.24
N LYS A 58 0.14 -3.95 2.91
CA LYS A 58 -0.15 -2.60 2.38
C LYS A 58 -0.92 -2.68 1.05
N ILE A 59 -0.49 -3.56 0.14
CA ILE A 59 -1.17 -3.78 -1.14
C ILE A 59 -2.58 -4.31 -0.92
N LYS A 60 -2.75 -5.36 -0.11
CA LYS A 60 -4.07 -5.90 0.23
C LYS A 60 -5.00 -4.82 0.78
N THR A 61 -4.52 -4.04 1.75
CA THR A 61 -5.30 -2.96 2.37
C THR A 61 -5.73 -1.92 1.33
N GLN A 62 -4.84 -1.54 0.41
CA GLN A 62 -5.16 -0.56 -0.61
C GLN A 62 -6.14 -1.11 -1.67
N LEU A 63 -5.96 -2.35 -2.12
CA LEU A 63 -6.91 -2.98 -3.06
C LEU A 63 -8.31 -3.11 -2.45
N ASN A 64 -8.40 -3.49 -1.18
CA ASN A 64 -9.69 -3.56 -0.48
C ASN A 64 -10.39 -2.19 -0.39
N LYS A 65 -9.63 -1.07 -0.36
CA LYS A 65 -10.25 0.27 -0.41
C LYS A 65 -10.88 0.53 -1.77
N TYR A 66 -10.19 0.20 -2.86
CA TYR A 66 -10.75 0.36 -4.20
C TYR A 66 -11.97 -0.54 -4.40
N LEU A 67 -11.94 -1.77 -3.89
CA LEU A 67 -13.08 -2.67 -3.94
C LEU A 67 -14.31 -2.08 -3.23
N ARG A 68 -14.14 -1.48 -2.05
CA ARG A 68 -15.24 -0.80 -1.35
C ARG A 68 -15.85 0.34 -2.17
N ILE A 69 -15.04 1.05 -2.96
CA ILE A 69 -15.53 2.11 -3.85
C ILE A 69 -16.33 1.52 -5.00
N VAL A 70 -15.89 0.40 -5.57
CA VAL A 70 -16.66 -0.35 -6.57
C VAL A 70 -18.04 -0.74 -6.02
N GLU A 71 -18.08 -1.23 -4.79
CA GLU A 71 -19.30 -1.67 -4.08
C GLU A 71 -20.19 -0.52 -3.59
N SER A 72 -19.71 0.73 -3.56
CA SER A 72 -20.45 1.88 -3.02
C SER A 72 -21.01 2.77 -4.12
N ASP A 73 -22.15 3.42 -3.93
CA ASP A 73 -22.76 4.35 -4.91
C ASP A 73 -22.10 5.75 -4.96
N ASP A 74 -20.86 5.86 -4.47
CA ASP A 74 -20.07 7.09 -4.50
C ASP A 74 -19.51 7.35 -5.92
N GLU A 75 -20.24 8.15 -6.69
CA GLU A 75 -19.92 8.50 -8.06
C GLU A 75 -18.58 9.23 -8.22
N ASP A 76 -18.34 10.25 -7.39
CA ASP A 76 -17.11 11.04 -7.41
C ASP A 76 -15.93 10.19 -6.92
N GLY A 77 -16.18 9.32 -5.94
CA GLY A 77 -15.24 8.33 -5.45
C GLY A 77 -14.73 7.40 -6.55
N ALA A 78 -15.57 7.00 -7.51
CA ALA A 78 -15.19 6.09 -8.58
C ALA A 78 -14.14 6.69 -9.54
N ARG A 79 -14.31 7.96 -9.95
CA ARG A 79 -13.32 8.65 -10.81
C ARG A 79 -12.00 8.87 -10.08
N ILE A 80 -12.05 9.32 -8.82
CA ILE A 80 -10.86 9.51 -7.99
C ILE A 80 -10.12 8.18 -7.81
N ALA A 81 -10.85 7.08 -7.61
CA ALA A 81 -10.29 5.75 -7.45
C ALA A 81 -9.55 5.26 -8.70
N LEU A 82 -10.03 5.57 -9.91
CA LEU A 82 -9.35 5.21 -11.15
C LEU A 82 -7.97 5.86 -11.27
N ASP A 83 -7.90 7.17 -11.01
CA ASP A 83 -6.63 7.91 -11.03
C ASP A 83 -5.67 7.40 -9.96
N ASP A 84 -6.18 7.18 -8.75
CA ASP A 84 -5.41 6.62 -7.65
C ASP A 84 -4.91 5.21 -7.95
N LEU A 85 -5.70 4.36 -8.60
CA LEU A 85 -5.32 3.01 -8.99
C LEU A 85 -4.16 3.04 -9.99
N SER A 86 -4.21 3.93 -10.98
CA SER A 86 -3.14 4.15 -11.95
C SER A 86 -1.83 4.61 -11.28
N ARG A 87 -1.93 5.60 -10.37
CA ARG A 87 -0.79 6.05 -9.55
C ARG A 87 -0.23 4.91 -8.69
N TYR A 88 -1.11 4.10 -8.11
CA TYR A 88 -0.71 2.97 -7.28
C TYR A 88 -0.01 1.88 -8.09
N ARG A 89 -0.43 1.63 -9.33
CA ARG A 89 0.23 0.68 -10.25
C ARG A 89 1.69 1.05 -10.48
N LYS A 90 1.94 2.34 -10.75
CA LYS A 90 3.30 2.90 -10.90
C LYS A 90 4.12 2.73 -9.62
N LYS A 91 3.51 2.96 -8.45
CA LYS A 91 4.17 2.78 -7.14
C LYS A 91 4.59 1.33 -6.89
N ILE A 92 3.75 0.35 -7.24
CA ILE A 92 4.10 -1.07 -7.13
C ILE A 92 5.31 -1.37 -8.04
N GLY A 93 5.25 -0.95 -9.31
CA GLY A 93 6.30 -1.22 -10.29
C GLY A 93 7.66 -0.60 -9.94
N LYS A 94 7.68 0.59 -9.32
CA LYS A 94 8.92 1.27 -8.92
C LYS A 94 9.42 0.85 -7.53
N LYS A 95 8.57 0.96 -6.51
CA LYS A 95 8.99 0.86 -5.10
C LYS A 95 8.94 -0.56 -4.55
N TYR A 96 7.94 -1.34 -4.96
CA TYR A 96 7.67 -2.65 -4.36
C TYR A 96 8.21 -3.82 -5.19
N LYS A 97 8.41 -3.63 -6.50
CA LYS A 97 8.94 -4.66 -7.41
C LYS A 97 10.20 -5.34 -6.87
N LYS A 98 11.15 -4.56 -6.35
CA LYS A 98 12.42 -5.09 -5.81
C LYS A 98 12.29 -6.00 -4.58
N TYR A 99 11.12 -6.07 -3.97
CA TYR A 99 10.86 -6.91 -2.79
C TYR A 99 9.85 -8.01 -3.05
N LEU A 100 9.27 -8.11 -4.24
CA LEU A 100 8.17 -9.03 -4.53
C LEU A 100 8.55 -9.96 -5.67
N GLN A 101 8.09 -11.22 -5.58
CA GLN A 101 8.21 -12.19 -6.67
C GLN A 101 7.36 -11.77 -7.86
N GLU A 102 7.83 -12.07 -9.08
CA GLU A 102 7.17 -11.68 -10.32
C GLU A 102 5.76 -12.30 -10.44
N GLU A 103 5.55 -13.54 -9.98
CA GLU A 103 4.24 -14.19 -9.97
C GLU A 103 3.23 -13.40 -9.13
N TYR A 104 3.65 -12.91 -7.96
CA TYR A 104 2.81 -12.11 -7.09
C TYR A 104 2.49 -10.74 -7.71
N ILE A 105 3.45 -10.12 -8.41
CA ILE A 105 3.22 -8.88 -9.15
C ILE A 105 2.21 -9.10 -10.27
N SER A 106 2.34 -10.20 -11.03
CA SER A 106 1.40 -10.58 -12.08
C SER A 106 -0.02 -10.76 -11.53
N LEU A 107 -0.16 -11.48 -10.41
CA LEU A 107 -1.45 -11.65 -9.72
C LEU A 107 -2.06 -10.30 -9.31
N ILE A 108 -1.26 -9.39 -8.73
CA ILE A 108 -1.76 -8.05 -8.36
C ILE A 108 -2.21 -7.28 -9.59
N ARG A 109 -1.44 -7.31 -10.69
CA ARG A 109 -1.81 -6.61 -11.94
C ARG A 109 -3.15 -7.11 -12.48
N LYS A 110 -3.39 -8.42 -12.46
CA LYS A 110 -4.68 -9.00 -12.85
C LYS A 110 -5.82 -8.48 -11.96
N LYS A 111 -5.64 -8.53 -10.64
CA LYS A 111 -6.63 -8.00 -9.68
C LYS A 111 -6.92 -6.52 -9.87
N MET A 112 -5.87 -5.71 -10.09
CA MET A 112 -6.04 -4.29 -10.39
C MET A 112 -6.77 -4.07 -11.71
N GLY A 113 -6.52 -4.89 -12.74
CA GLY A 113 -7.23 -4.80 -14.01
C GLY A 113 -8.73 -5.04 -13.88
N ILE A 114 -9.13 -6.02 -13.08
CA ILE A 114 -10.55 -6.30 -12.78
C ILE A 114 -11.19 -5.09 -12.08
N ILE A 115 -10.54 -4.56 -11.03
CA ILE A 115 -11.04 -3.37 -10.32
C ILE A 115 -11.14 -2.16 -11.26
N GLU A 116 -10.14 -1.96 -12.12
CA GLU A 116 -10.13 -0.87 -13.11
C GLU A 116 -11.31 -0.97 -14.09
N GLN A 117 -11.64 -2.18 -14.55
CA GLN A 117 -12.78 -2.42 -15.45
C GLN A 117 -14.11 -2.10 -14.76
N GLU A 118 -14.32 -2.57 -13.53
CA GLU A 118 -15.55 -2.30 -12.78
C GLU A 118 -15.73 -0.81 -12.48
N LEU A 119 -14.66 -0.13 -12.06
CA LEU A 119 -14.69 1.33 -11.86
C LEU A 119 -15.02 2.09 -13.16
N LYS A 120 -14.47 1.68 -14.31
CA LYS A 120 -14.77 2.31 -15.62
C LYS A 120 -16.22 2.11 -16.04
N LYS A 121 -16.77 0.90 -15.85
CA LYS A 121 -18.19 0.63 -16.13
C LYS A 121 -19.08 1.55 -15.30
N LYS A 122 -18.76 1.70 -14.02
CA LYS A 122 -19.52 2.55 -13.10
C LYS A 122 -19.48 4.02 -13.51
N VAL A 123 -18.31 4.55 -13.83
CA VAL A 123 -18.18 5.93 -14.34
C VAL A 123 -19.00 6.15 -15.61
N LYS A 124 -19.00 5.17 -16.54
CA LYS A 124 -19.78 5.25 -17.77
C LYS A 124 -21.30 5.28 -17.51
N GLN A 125 -21.79 4.46 -16.59
CA GLN A 125 -23.20 4.46 -16.18
C GLN A 125 -23.62 5.83 -15.63
N ILE A 126 -22.78 6.41 -14.77
CA ILE A 126 -23.00 7.74 -14.18
C ILE A 126 -23.04 8.83 -15.26
N ASP A 127 -22.14 8.76 -16.24
CA ASP A 127 -22.10 9.70 -17.36
C ASP A 127 -23.39 9.60 -18.21
N GLU A 128 -23.83 8.38 -18.52
CA GLU A 128 -25.06 8.11 -19.27
C GLU A 128 -26.32 8.61 -18.53
N GLU A 129 -26.42 8.38 -17.21
CA GLU A 129 -27.52 8.88 -16.38
C GLU A 129 -27.59 10.41 -16.40
N LYS A 130 -26.45 11.10 -16.30
CA LYS A 130 -26.38 12.57 -16.34
C LYS A 130 -26.83 13.16 -17.68
N GLU A 131 -26.48 12.52 -18.79
CA GLU A 131 -26.92 12.95 -20.12
C GLU A 131 -28.43 12.78 -20.32
N THR A 132 -29.03 11.68 -19.84
CA THR A 132 -30.48 11.46 -19.96
C THR A 132 -31.33 12.44 -19.13
N HIS A 133 -30.84 12.88 -17.97
CA HIS A 133 -31.53 13.86 -17.13
C HIS A 133 -31.44 15.31 -17.66
N HIS A 134 -30.48 15.62 -18.54
CA HIS A 134 -30.38 16.95 -19.16
C HIS A 134 -31.27 17.12 -20.41
N THR A 135 -31.87 16.03 -20.91
CA THR A 135 -32.65 16.02 -22.16
C THR A 135 -34.17 15.95 -21.90
N ARG A 136 -34.61 16.04 -20.64
CA ARG A 136 -36.03 16.09 -20.22
C ARG A 136 -36.33 17.41 -19.51
#